data_AF-A0A932ZNB9-F1
#
_entry.id   AF-A0A932ZNB9-F1
#
_cell.length_a   1.000
_cell.length_b   1.000
_cell.length_c   1.000
_cell.angle_alpha   90.00
_cell.angle_beta   90.00
_cell.angle_gamma   90.00
#
_symmetry.space_group_name_H-M   'P 1'
#
loop_
_entity.id
_entity.type
_entity.pdbx_description
1 polymer ?
#
loop_
_entity_poly.entity_id
_entity_poly.type
_entity_poly.pdbx_seq_one_letter_code
_entity_poly.pdbx_strand_id
1 'polypeptide(L)'
;MARHSHWARIKHRKGVSDAKKGKSFSKIAKLITVAARIGGDPKDNPRLQTLLEKAHAANMPRDNIDRAIKRGTGGIEGGALETVTYEGYGPGGAAVLVDSLTD
;
A
#
# COMPACT_ATOMS: atom_id res chain seq x y z
N MET A 1 -1.43 -15.39 -42.35
CA MET A 1 -0.54 -15.82 -41.25
C MET A 1 -0.60 -14.79 -40.12
N ALA A 2 -1.25 -15.10 -39.00
CA ALA A 2 -1.41 -14.16 -37.90
C ALA A 2 -0.07 -13.96 -37.16
N ARG A 3 0.55 -12.78 -37.32
CA ARG A 3 1.78 -12.34 -36.65
C ARG A 3 1.54 -11.90 -35.19
N HIS A 4 0.75 -12.62 -34.40
CA HIS A 4 0.47 -12.29 -33.01
C HIS A 4 1.13 -13.29 -32.07
N SER A 5 2.29 -12.93 -31.54
CA SER A 5 2.95 -13.66 -30.47
C SER A 5 2.05 -13.69 -29.23
N HIS A 6 1.51 -14.87 -28.91
CA HIS A 6 0.73 -15.14 -27.69
C HIS A 6 1.50 -14.69 -26.44
N TRP A 7 2.82 -14.91 -26.44
CA TRP A 7 3.72 -14.47 -25.39
C TRP A 7 3.77 -12.93 -25.25
N ALA A 8 3.85 -12.17 -26.34
CA ALA A 8 3.94 -10.71 -26.28
C ALA A 8 2.70 -10.09 -25.62
N ARG A 9 1.50 -10.64 -25.91
CA ARG A 9 0.25 -10.21 -25.30
C ARG A 9 0.19 -10.53 -23.81
N ILE A 10 0.63 -11.73 -23.41
CA ILE A 10 0.72 -12.12 -22.00
C ILE A 10 1.69 -11.23 -21.23
N LYS A 11 2.88 -10.97 -21.80
CA LYS A 11 3.91 -10.10 -21.20
C LYS A 11 3.35 -8.72 -20.91
N HIS A 12 2.69 -8.09 -21.88
CA HIS A 12 2.12 -6.75 -21.70
C HIS A 12 1.01 -6.74 -20.63
N ARG A 13 0.07 -7.69 -20.69
CA ARG A 13 -1.03 -7.78 -19.71
C ARG A 13 -0.51 -8.03 -18.30
N LYS A 14 0.48 -8.92 -18.15
CA LYS A 14 1.12 -9.23 -16.87
C LYS A 14 1.85 -8.01 -16.32
N GLY A 15 2.62 -7.30 -17.13
CA GLY A 15 3.33 -6.09 -16.71
C GLY A 15 2.42 -5.01 -16.13
N VAL A 16 1.26 -4.76 -16.74
CA VAL A 16 0.26 -3.80 -16.21
C VAL A 16 -0.33 -4.29 -14.88
N SER A 17 -0.65 -5.58 -14.78
CA SER A 17 -1.15 -6.18 -13.53
C SER A 17 -0.12 -6.08 -12.40
N ASP A 18 1.13 -6.39 -12.67
CA ASP A 18 2.21 -6.38 -11.68
C ASP A 18 2.52 -4.94 -11.25
N ALA A 19 2.48 -3.96 -12.16
CA ALA A 19 2.60 -2.54 -11.82
C ALA A 19 1.46 -2.05 -10.91
N LYS A 20 0.21 -2.49 -11.15
CA LYS A 20 -0.92 -2.17 -10.28
C LYS A 20 -0.76 -2.79 -8.88
N LYS A 21 -0.31 -4.04 -8.79
CA LYS A 21 -0.02 -4.71 -7.52
C LYS A 21 1.11 -4.04 -6.75
N GLY A 22 2.21 -3.68 -7.42
CA GLY A 22 3.33 -2.95 -6.81
C GLY A 22 2.88 -1.66 -6.13
N LYS A 23 2.04 -0.86 -6.81
CA LYS A 23 1.45 0.36 -6.23
C LYS A 23 0.59 0.06 -4.98
N SER A 24 -0.21 -1.01 -5.01
CA SER A 24 -1.01 -1.43 -3.85
C SER A 24 -0.13 -1.82 -2.66
N PHE A 25 0.90 -2.62 -2.90
CA PHE A 25 1.84 -3.05 -1.87
C PHE A 25 2.57 -1.87 -1.22
N SER A 26 3.02 -0.89 -2.01
CA SER A 26 3.65 0.31 -1.46
C SER A 26 2.69 1.12 -0.56
N LYS A 27 1.41 1.25 -0.95
CA LYS A 27 0.40 1.94 -0.13
C LYS A 27 0.13 1.21 1.18
N ILE A 28 -0.09 -0.11 1.11
CA ILE A 28 -0.35 -0.93 2.30
C ILE A 28 0.85 -0.91 3.24
N ALA A 29 2.08 -1.02 2.72
CA ALA A 29 3.30 -0.94 3.54
C ALA A 29 3.39 0.37 4.33
N LYS A 30 3.16 1.52 3.68
CA LYS A 30 3.18 2.83 4.36
C LYS A 30 2.13 2.91 5.47
N LEU A 31 0.92 2.41 5.22
CA LEU A 31 -0.14 2.37 6.23
C LEU A 31 0.22 1.48 7.42
N ILE A 32 0.81 0.30 7.16
CA ILE A 32 1.28 -0.60 8.23
C ILE A 32 2.37 0.07 9.05
N THR A 33 3.34 0.73 8.43
CA THR A 33 4.41 1.46 9.13
C THR A 33 3.84 2.55 10.04
N VAL A 34 2.85 3.32 9.59
CA VAL A 34 2.23 4.37 10.41
C VAL A 34 1.41 3.77 11.56
N ALA A 35 0.63 2.73 11.28
CA ALA A 35 -0.17 2.06 12.31
C ALA A 35 0.71 1.40 13.38
N ALA A 36 1.83 0.79 12.99
CA ALA A 36 2.76 0.10 13.89
C ALA A 36 3.55 1.03 14.83
N ARG A 37 3.50 2.36 14.64
CA ARG A 37 4.08 3.34 15.58
C ARG A 37 3.41 3.34 16.95
N ILE A 38 2.10 3.08 16.98
CA ILE A 38 1.31 3.07 18.22
C ILE A 38 1.50 1.74 18.97
N GLY A 39 1.87 0.68 18.25
CA GLY A 39 2.13 -0.65 18.79
C GLY A 39 2.28 -1.67 17.67
N GLY A 40 3.30 -2.53 17.79
CA GLY A 40 3.67 -3.53 16.78
C GLY A 40 2.90 -4.85 16.85
N ASP A 41 2.12 -5.08 17.91
CA ASP A 41 1.28 -6.27 18.05
C ASP A 41 -0.14 -6.00 17.48
N PRO A 42 -0.61 -6.79 16.49
CA PRO A 42 -1.96 -6.67 15.97
C PRO A 42 -3.07 -6.90 16.99
N LYS A 43 -2.80 -7.62 18.09
CA LYS A 43 -3.79 -7.88 19.16
C LYS A 43 -4.17 -6.61 19.92
N ASP A 44 -3.20 -5.73 20.11
CA ASP A 44 -3.37 -4.48 20.85
C ASP A 44 -3.60 -3.28 19.92
N ASN A 45 -3.60 -3.51 18.61
CA ASN A 45 -3.73 -2.48 17.58
C ASN A 45 -4.71 -2.91 16.47
N PRO A 46 -6.02 -2.63 16.63
CA PRO A 46 -7.05 -2.99 15.65
C PRO A 46 -6.80 -2.37 14.26
N ARG A 47 -6.18 -1.19 14.20
CA ARG A 47 -5.80 -0.55 12.93
C ARG A 47 -4.73 -1.36 12.21
N LEU A 48 -3.74 -1.89 12.93
CA LEU A 48 -2.75 -2.79 12.35
C LEU A 48 -3.38 -4.10 11.88
N GLN A 49 -4.27 -4.70 12.67
CA GLN A 49 -4.98 -5.93 12.29
C GLN A 49 -5.74 -5.79 10.96
N THR A 50 -6.55 -4.74 10.81
CA THR A 50 -7.30 -4.50 9.56
C THR A 50 -6.38 -4.28 8.35
N LEU A 51 -5.20 -3.68 8.56
CA LEU A 51 -4.20 -3.50 7.49
C LEU A 51 -3.49 -4.80 7.13
N LEU A 52 -3.26 -5.70 8.09
CA LEU A 52 -2.74 -7.04 7.83
C LEU A 52 -3.71 -7.88 7.02
N GLU A 53 -5.00 -7.84 7.35
CA GLU A 53 -6.05 -8.50 6.57
C GLU A 53 -6.06 -8.00 5.11
N LYS A 54 -5.96 -6.67 4.91
CA LYS A 54 -5.83 -6.07 3.57
C LYS A 54 -4.55 -6.52 2.85
N ALA A 55 -3.42 -6.64 3.56
CA ALA A 55 -2.16 -7.11 2.99
C ALA A 55 -2.26 -8.58 2.54
N HIS A 56 -2.88 -9.44 3.35
CA HIS A 56 -3.11 -10.84 3.02
C HIS A 56 -4.09 -10.99 1.85
N ALA A 57 -5.19 -10.23 1.81
CA ALA A 57 -6.12 -10.20 0.69
C ALA A 57 -5.44 -9.76 -0.62
N ALA A 58 -4.45 -8.87 -0.55
CA ALA A 58 -3.65 -8.44 -1.69
C ALA A 58 -2.58 -9.45 -2.12
N ASN A 59 -2.40 -10.57 -1.41
CA ASN A 59 -1.30 -11.53 -1.57
C ASN A 59 0.09 -10.88 -1.39
N MET A 60 0.21 -9.95 -0.43
CA MET A 60 1.48 -9.35 -0.08
C MET A 60 2.40 -10.40 0.60
N PRO A 61 3.67 -10.53 0.18
CA PRO A 61 4.62 -11.42 0.85
C PRO A 61 4.80 -11.06 2.33
N ARG A 62 4.91 -12.08 3.20
CA ARG A 62 5.07 -11.91 4.65
C ARG A 62 6.28 -11.06 5.02
N ASP A 63 7.42 -11.27 4.35
CA ASP A 63 8.64 -10.48 4.58
C ASP A 63 8.42 -8.97 4.38
N ASN A 64 7.56 -8.57 3.43
CA ASN A 64 7.26 -7.17 3.20
C ASN A 64 6.40 -6.58 4.31
N ILE A 65 5.49 -7.38 4.88
CA ILE A 65 4.64 -7.02 6.02
C ILE A 65 5.52 -6.84 7.26
N ASP A 66 6.35 -7.83 7.57
CA ASP A 66 7.23 -7.82 8.75
C ASP A 66 8.22 -6.64 8.70
N ARG A 67 8.77 -6.35 7.52
CA ARG A 67 9.63 -5.18 7.32
C ARG A 67 8.89 -3.86 7.54
N ALA A 68 7.62 -3.77 7.13
CA ALA A 68 6.81 -2.57 7.33
C ALA A 68 6.47 -2.36 8.82
N ILE A 69 6.18 -3.43 9.56
CA ILE A 69 5.97 -3.39 11.02
C ILE A 69 7.26 -2.95 11.73
N LYS A 70 8.39 -3.60 11.43
CA LYS A 70 9.70 -3.25 12.02
C LYS A 70 10.10 -1.79 11.78
N ARG A 71 9.79 -1.26 10.60
CA ARG A 71 10.00 0.17 10.30
C ARG A 71 9.11 1.08 11.16
N GLY A 72 7.87 0.66 11.43
CA GLY A 72 6.94 1.43 12.26
C GLY A 72 7.28 1.41 13.75
N THR A 73 7.81 0.30 14.25
CA THR A 73 8.22 0.14 15.65
C THR A 73 9.62 0.70 15.96
N GLY A 74 10.29 1.33 14.99
CA GLY A 74 11.63 1.93 15.17
C GLY A 74 12.80 0.95 15.03
N GLY A 75 12.56 -0.30 14.60
CA GLY A 75 13.63 -1.28 14.36
C GLY A 75 14.42 -1.06 13.07
N ILE A 76 14.00 -0.12 12.21
CA ILE A 76 14.66 0.26 10.96
C ILE A 76 14.51 1.78 10.82
N GLU A 77 15.59 2.51 10.52
CA GLU A 77 15.50 3.93 10.16
C GLU A 77 14.53 4.14 9.00
N GLY A 78 13.54 5.00 9.21
CA GLY A 78 12.54 5.35 8.22
C GLY A 78 12.03 6.76 8.48
N GLY A 79 11.88 7.54 7.41
CA GLY A 79 11.38 8.92 7.48
C GLY A 79 10.05 9.02 8.24
N ALA A 80 9.84 10.18 8.87
CA ALA A 80 8.64 10.47 9.65
C ALA A 80 7.44 10.66 8.71
N LEU A 81 6.85 9.57 8.23
CA LEU A 81 5.58 9.60 7.49
C LEU A 81 4.46 10.25 8.31
N GLU A 82 3.94 11.37 7.85
CA GLU A 82 2.78 12.08 8.40
C GLU A 82 1.54 11.87 7.53
N THR A 83 0.37 11.86 8.18
CA THR A 83 -0.93 11.80 7.51
C THR A 83 -1.44 13.21 7.24
N VAL A 84 -1.72 13.52 5.98
CA VAL A 84 -2.26 14.81 5.54
C VAL A 84 -3.54 14.55 4.77
N THR A 85 -4.61 15.26 5.10
CA THR A 85 -5.88 15.21 4.37
C THR A 85 -6.04 16.49 3.56
N TYR A 86 -6.22 16.34 2.25
CA TYR A 86 -6.54 17.45 1.35
C TYR A 86 -8.03 17.44 1.03
N GLU A 87 -8.61 18.63 1.04
CA GLU A 87 -10.02 18.85 0.71
C GLU A 87 -10.10 19.76 -0.52
N GLY A 88 -11.05 19.49 -1.41
CA GLY A 88 -11.25 20.31 -2.60
C GLY A 88 -12.53 19.99 -3.34
N TYR A 89 -12.78 20.71 -4.43
CA TYR A 89 -13.93 20.52 -5.30
C TYR A 89 -13.47 20.21 -6.71
N GLY A 90 -14.05 19.16 -7.30
CA GLY A 90 -13.84 18.74 -8.68
C GLY A 90 -14.82 19.40 -9.66
N PRO A 91 -14.73 19.02 -10.96
CA PRO A 91 -15.65 19.50 -11.99
C PRO A 91 -17.11 19.28 -11.59
N GLY A 92 -17.94 20.32 -11.73
CA GLY A 92 -19.36 20.27 -11.33
C GLY A 92 -19.62 20.42 -9.83
N GLY A 93 -18.63 20.87 -9.03
CA GLY A 93 -18.82 21.13 -7.59
C GLY A 93 -18.78 19.88 -6.72
N ALA A 94 -18.32 18.74 -7.24
CA ALA A 94 -18.18 17.51 -6.47
C ALA A 94 -17.10 17.66 -5.38
N ALA A 95 -17.43 17.44 -4.11
CA ALA A 95 -16.45 17.44 -3.03
C ALA A 95 -15.50 16.23 -3.15
N VAL A 96 -14.21 16.46 -2.96
CA VAL A 96 -13.14 15.46 -3.04
C VAL A 96 -12.30 15.56 -1.78
N LEU A 97 -12.07 14.40 -1.15
CA LEU A 97 -11.21 14.25 0.02
C LEU A 97 -10.08 13.28 -0.33
N VAL A 98 -8.83 13.70 -0.08
CA VAL A 98 -7.63 12.94 -0.42
C VAL A 98 -6.77 12.75 0.81
N ASP A 99 -6.83 11.55 1.38
CA ASP A 99 -5.92 11.13 2.44
C ASP A 99 -4.57 10.73 1.87
N SER A 100 -3.52 11.41 2.33
CA SER A 100 -2.15 11.28 1.86
C SER A 100 -1.20 10.93 3.00
N LEU A 101 -0.09 10.29 2.62
CA LEU A 101 1.02 9.93 3.50
C LEU A 101 2.31 10.43 2.88
N THR A 102 2.95 11.40 3.55
CA THR A 102 4.19 12.07 3.11
C THR A 102 5.22 12.04 4.23
N ASP A 103 6.51 11.97 3.89
CA ASP A 103 7.62 12.26 4.79
C ASP A 103 7.94 13.77 4.85
#